data_AF-A0A962L453-F1
#
_entry.id   AF-A0A962L453-F1
#
_cell.length_a   1.000
_cell.length_b   1.000
_cell.length_c   1.000
_cell.angle_alpha   90.00
_cell.angle_beta   90.00
_cell.angle_gamma   90.00
#
_symmetry.space_group_name_H-M   'P 1'
#
loop_
_entity.id
_entity.type
_entity.pdbx_description
1 polymer ?
#
loop_
_entity_poly.entity_id
_entity_poly.type
_entity_poly.pdbx_seq_one_letter_code
_entity_poly.pdbx_strand_id
1 'polypeptide(L)'
;MQRVFSDPNSLIVGNIYNLLERDGIEVVYRNEDLMGGAGELPPGEAWLEVWIVNDADADRAAALIRDVMAPDDRAPWICDHCQESNPPSFEICWHCAEPAGPSR
;
A
#
# COMPACT_ATOMS: atom_id res chain seq x y z
N MET A 1 7.43 -7.39 18.46
CA MET A 1 6.21 -7.15 17.68
C MET A 1 5.77 -5.71 17.88
N GLN A 2 5.61 -4.96 16.79
CA GLN A 2 5.40 -3.51 16.80
C GLN A 2 4.35 -3.08 15.75
N ARG A 3 3.50 -2.10 16.08
CA ARG A 3 2.56 -1.50 15.12
C ARG A 3 3.33 -0.64 14.12
N VAL A 4 3.09 -0.86 12.84
CA VAL A 4 3.73 -0.10 11.75
C VAL A 4 2.74 0.72 10.94
N PHE A 5 1.46 0.33 10.91
CA PHE A 5 0.44 1.06 10.15
C PHE A 5 -0.96 0.91 10.76
N SER A 6 -1.81 1.92 10.59
CA SER A 6 -3.25 1.87 10.86
C SER A 6 -3.93 3.03 10.17
N ASP A 7 -5.13 2.81 9.61
CA ASP A 7 -5.92 3.80 8.90
C ASP A 7 -7.41 3.47 9.04
N PRO A 8 -8.32 4.46 9.05
CA PRO A 8 -9.77 4.20 9.02
C PRO A 8 -10.24 3.42 7.78
N ASN A 9 -9.50 3.48 6.66
CA ASN A 9 -9.79 2.74 5.45
C ASN A 9 -9.04 1.40 5.42
N SER A 10 -9.76 0.32 5.70
CA SER A 10 -9.19 -1.04 5.71
C SER A 10 -8.59 -1.49 4.38
N LEU A 11 -9.00 -0.92 3.25
CA LEU A 11 -8.38 -1.23 1.96
C LEU A 11 -6.93 -0.73 1.90
N ILE A 12 -6.65 0.45 2.47
CA ILE A 12 -5.28 0.99 2.55
C ILE A 12 -4.46 0.12 3.50
N VAL A 13 -5.03 -0.26 4.65
CA VAL A 13 -4.37 -1.14 5.62
C VAL A 13 -4.04 -2.50 4.98
N GLY A 14 -4.95 -3.08 4.20
CA GLY A 14 -4.73 -4.32 3.48
C GLY A 14 -3.67 -4.22 2.38
N ASN A 15 -3.59 -3.08 1.69
CA ASN A 15 -2.52 -2.83 0.72
C ASN A 15 -1.14 -2.81 1.40
N ILE A 16 -1.03 -2.17 2.57
CA ILE A 16 0.22 -2.16 3.37
C ILE A 16 0.58 -3.56 3.86
N TYR A 17 -0.38 -4.33 4.35
CA TYR A 17 -0.15 -5.73 4.74
C TYR A 17 0.44 -6.53 3.59
N ASN A 18 -0.21 -6.49 2.42
CA ASN A 18 0.24 -7.22 1.23
C ASN A 18 1.62 -6.75 0.74
N LEU A 19 1.90 -5.45 0.82
CA LEU A 19 3.21 -4.89 0.46
C LEU A 19 4.33 -5.49 1.34
N LEU A 20 4.12 -5.51 2.66
CA LEU A 20 5.11 -6.00 3.62
C LEU A 20 5.33 -7.51 3.49
N GLU A 21 4.25 -8.29 3.38
CA GLU A 21 4.33 -9.74 3.14
C GLU A 21 5.08 -10.07 1.84
N ARG A 22 4.79 -9.34 0.75
CA ARG A 22 5.47 -9.53 -0.54
C ARG A 22 6.97 -9.26 -0.45
N ASP A 23 7.40 -8.33 0.40
CA ASP A 23 8.80 -8.02 0.66
C ASP A 23 9.45 -8.93 1.74
N GLY A 24 8.73 -9.96 2.18
CA GLY A 24 9.22 -10.94 3.15
C GLY A 24 9.27 -10.45 4.59
N ILE A 25 8.50 -9.41 4.94
CA ILE A 25 8.30 -8.97 6.32
C ILE A 25 7.05 -9.66 6.87
N GLU A 26 7.23 -10.52 7.86
CA GLU A 26 6.12 -11.20 8.54
C GLU A 26 5.28 -10.20 9.33
N VAL A 27 4.00 -10.11 8.99
CA VAL A 27 3.04 -9.19 9.61
C VAL A 27 1.76 -9.90 10.06
N VAL A 28 1.07 -9.27 11.02
CA VAL A 28 -0.25 -9.70 11.50
C VAL A 28 -1.19 -8.51 11.58
N TYR A 29 -2.48 -8.77 11.39
CA TYR A 29 -3.49 -7.76 11.68
C TYR A 29 -3.79 -7.68 13.19
N ARG A 30 -4.26 -6.52 13.61
CA ARG A 30 -5.00 -6.35 14.87
C ARG A 30 -6.27 -5.55 14.63
N ASN A 31 -7.26 -5.79 15.49
CA ASN A 31 -8.58 -5.15 15.47
C ASN A 31 -9.48 -5.53 14.27
N GLU A 32 -9.24 -6.68 13.65
CA GLU A 32 -10.08 -7.20 12.54
C GLU A 32 -11.56 -7.26 12.92
N ASP A 33 -11.86 -7.79 14.12
CA ASP A 33 -13.23 -7.93 14.61
C ASP A 33 -13.84 -6.62 15.15
N LEU A 34 -13.01 -5.62 15.46
CA LEU A 34 -13.45 -4.36 16.06
C LEU A 34 -13.93 -3.34 15.01
N MET A 35 -13.58 -3.55 13.74
CA MET A 35 -14.02 -2.70 12.64
C MET A 35 -15.55 -2.60 12.52
N GLY A 36 -16.28 -3.65 12.91
CA GLY A 36 -17.75 -3.65 12.91
C GLY A 36 -18.38 -2.69 13.93
N GLY A 37 -17.60 -2.23 14.92
CA GLY A 37 -18.00 -1.23 15.92
C GLY A 37 -17.69 0.21 15.53
N ALA A 38 -17.32 0.47 14.27
CA ALA A 38 -17.03 1.82 13.79
C ALA A 38 -18.25 2.76 14.00
N GLY A 39 -18.03 3.83 14.77
CA GLY A 39 -19.08 4.79 15.15
C GLY A 39 -19.57 4.64 16.60
N GLU A 40 -19.37 3.48 17.22
CA GLU A 40 -19.65 3.25 18.65
C GLU A 40 -18.38 3.28 19.51
N LEU A 41 -17.25 2.89 18.92
CA LEU A 41 -15.93 2.96 19.54
C LEU A 41 -15.24 4.31 19.28
N PRO A 42 -14.33 4.75 20.18
CA PRO A 42 -13.51 5.92 19.94
C PRO A 42 -12.75 5.83 18.60
N PRO A 43 -12.61 6.95 17.86
CA PRO A 43 -11.80 6.97 16.65
C PRO A 43 -10.39 6.44 16.91
N GLY A 44 -9.93 5.50 16.08
CA GLY A 44 -8.63 4.84 16.24
C GLY A 44 -8.71 3.47 16.91
N GLU A 45 -9.61 3.25 17.87
CA GLU A 45 -9.69 1.97 18.60
C GLU A 45 -10.32 0.84 17.77
N ALA A 46 -11.19 1.21 16.82
CA ALA A 46 -11.81 0.27 15.88
C ALA A 46 -11.02 0.10 14.58
N TRP A 47 -9.94 0.85 14.37
CA TRP A 47 -9.23 0.81 13.09
C TRP A 47 -8.39 -0.45 12.99
N LEU A 48 -8.36 -1.00 11.77
CA LEU A 48 -7.48 -2.11 11.46
C LEU A 48 -6.03 -1.66 11.56
N GLU A 49 -5.19 -2.51 12.12
CA GLU A 49 -3.78 -2.23 12.32
C GLU A 49 -2.92 -3.32 11.68
N VAL A 50 -1.74 -2.95 11.17
CA VAL A 50 -0.68 -3.88 10.74
C VAL A 50 0.47 -3.82 11.73
N TRP A 51 0.90 -5.00 12.17
CA TRP A 51 1.99 -5.18 13.12
C TRP A 51 3.06 -6.10 12.52
N ILE A 52 4.32 -5.71 12.62
CA ILE A 52 5.45 -6.59 12.30
C ILE A 52 5.69 -7.55 13.47
N VAL A 53 5.97 -8.82 13.18
CA VAL A 53 6.27 -9.83 14.21
C VAL A 53 7.66 -9.58 14.83
N ASN A 54 8.66 -9.34 13.98
CA ASN A 54 10.04 -9.10 14.36
C ASN A 54 10.38 -7.60 14.36
N ASP A 55 10.84 -7.07 15.50
CA ASP A 55 11.16 -5.64 15.63
C ASP A 55 12.40 -5.23 14.82
N ALA A 56 13.23 -6.20 14.41
CA ALA A 56 14.37 -5.93 13.52
C ALA A 56 13.95 -5.45 12.12
N ASP A 57 12.70 -5.71 11.69
CA ASP A 57 12.18 -5.27 10.40
C ASP A 57 11.57 -3.84 10.45
N ALA A 58 11.58 -3.17 11.61
CA ALA A 58 10.90 -1.89 11.80
C ALA A 58 11.35 -0.81 10.81
N ASP A 59 12.66 -0.65 10.61
CA ASP A 59 13.20 0.36 9.70
C ASP A 59 12.88 0.05 8.24
N ARG A 60 12.91 -1.25 7.86
CA ARG A 60 12.57 -1.70 6.50
C ARG A 60 11.09 -1.50 6.21
N ALA A 61 10.22 -1.91 7.14
CA ALA A 61 8.77 -1.71 7.04
C ALA A 61 8.43 -0.22 6.92
N ALA A 62 9.03 0.62 7.76
CA ALA A 62 8.80 2.06 7.72
C ALA A 62 9.27 2.69 6.40
N ALA A 63 10.37 2.22 5.81
CA ALA A 63 10.83 2.69 4.50
C ALA A 63 9.83 2.33 3.39
N LEU A 64 9.42 1.06 3.29
CA LEU A 64 8.44 0.62 2.29
C LEU A 64 7.11 1.35 2.39
N ILE A 65 6.60 1.54 3.62
CA ILE A 65 5.36 2.28 3.86
C ILE A 65 5.50 3.74 3.41
N ARG A 66 6.63 4.39 3.72
CA ARG A 66 6.85 5.78 3.26
C ARG A 66 6.89 5.89 1.76
N ASP A 67 7.56 4.96 1.08
CA ASP A 67 7.73 5.00 -0.37
C ASP A 67 6.40 4.82 -1.10
N VAL A 68 5.53 3.90 -0.64
CA VAL A 68 4.22 3.68 -1.28
C VAL A 68 3.19 4.77 -0.96
N MET A 69 3.32 5.42 0.21
CA MET A 69 2.42 6.49 0.62
C MET A 69 2.86 7.87 0.10
N ALA A 70 4.06 7.96 -0.46
CA ALA A 70 4.53 9.18 -1.08
C ALA A 70 3.65 9.52 -2.31
N PRO A 71 3.34 10.82 -2.53
CA PRO A 71 2.69 11.24 -3.75
C PRO A 71 3.50 10.82 -4.99
N ASP A 72 2.84 10.23 -5.98
CA ASP A 72 3.46 9.93 -7.26
C ASP A 72 3.35 11.15 -8.20
N ASP A 73 4.32 12.06 -8.07
CA ASP A 73 4.38 13.32 -8.83
C ASP A 73 4.91 13.15 -10.26
N ARG A 74 5.14 11.90 -10.72
CA ARG A 74 5.57 11.64 -12.10
C ARG A 74 4.46 12.00 -13.07
N ALA A 75 4.84 12.46 -14.26
CA ALA A 75 3.87 12.72 -15.32
C ALA A 75 3.23 11.41 -15.82
N PRO A 76 1.97 11.44 -16.26
CA PRO A 76 1.39 10.35 -17.05
C PRO A 76 2.28 10.02 -18.25
N TRP A 77 2.31 8.75 -18.66
CA TRP A 77 3.04 8.29 -19.82
C TRP A 77 2.10 7.88 -20.95
N ILE A 78 2.54 8.07 -22.19
CA ILE A 78 1.77 7.68 -23.38
C ILE A 78 2.28 6.34 -23.89
N CYS A 79 1.36 5.41 -24.16
CA CYS A 79 1.72 4.11 -24.70
C CYS A 79 2.23 4.23 -26.14
N ASP A 80 3.44 3.74 -26.41
CA ASP A 80 4.04 3.75 -27.75
C ASP A 80 3.26 2.90 -28.76
N HIS A 81 2.47 1.92 -28.30
CA HIS A 81 1.69 1.01 -29.17
C HIS A 81 0.29 1.55 -29.51
N CYS A 82 -0.50 1.95 -28.50
CA CYS A 82 -1.91 2.35 -28.71
C CYS A 82 -2.19 3.84 -28.44
N GLN A 83 -1.17 4.63 -28.07
CA GLN A 83 -1.26 6.08 -27.81
C GLN A 83 -2.18 6.47 -26.63
N GLU A 84 -2.53 5.53 -25.77
CA GLU A 84 -3.32 5.77 -24.57
C GLU A 84 -2.49 6.48 -23.48
N SER A 85 -3.12 7.37 -22.72
CA SER A 85 -2.50 8.01 -21.56
C SER A 85 -2.65 7.13 -20.32
N ASN A 86 -1.55 6.85 -19.64
CA ASN A 86 -1.49 5.98 -18.48
C ASN A 86 -0.99 6.77 -17.26
N PRO A 87 -1.59 6.59 -16.07
CA PRO A 87 -1.04 7.15 -14.84
C PRO A 87 0.39 6.68 -14.57
N PRO A 88 1.22 7.46 -13.87
CA PRO A 88 2.60 7.10 -13.55
C PRO A 88 2.74 5.83 -12.71
N SER A 89 1.71 5.49 -11.93
CA SER A 89 1.67 4.29 -11.09
C SER A 89 1.54 2.98 -11.88
N PHE A 90 1.31 3.05 -13.20
CA PHE A 90 1.15 1.90 -14.06
C PHE A 90 2.46 1.57 -14.77
N GLU A 91 2.88 0.31 -14.70
CA GLU A 91 4.03 -0.21 -15.44
C GLU A 91 3.64 -0.81 -16.80
N ILE A 92 2.34 -1.00 -17.03
CA ILE A 92 1.76 -1.64 -18.21
C ILE A 92 0.57 -0.80 -18.69
N CYS A 93 0.38 -0.70 -20.01
CA CYS A 93 -0.73 0.06 -20.59
C CYS A 93 -2.07 -0.56 -20.19
N TRP A 94 -2.95 0.24 -19.59
CA TRP A 94 -4.26 -0.22 -19.13
C TRP A 94 -5.18 -0.66 -20.28
N HIS A 95 -4.95 -0.17 -21.50
CA HIS A 95 -5.75 -0.49 -22.68
C HIS A 95 -5.24 -1.70 -23.47
N CYS A 96 -3.95 -1.74 -23.79
CA CYS A 96 -3.40 -2.79 -24.68
C CYS A 96 -2.47 -3.79 -23.99
N ALA A 97 -2.22 -3.64 -22.69
CA ALA A 97 -1.34 -4.51 -21.90
C ALA A 97 0.14 -4.56 -22.33
N GLU A 98 0.58 -3.65 -23.22
CA GLU A 98 2.00 -3.48 -23.54
C GLU A 98 2.74 -2.76 -22.38
N PRO A 99 3.98 -3.17 -22.04
CA PRO A 99 4.75 -2.54 -20.97
C PRO A 99 5.09 -1.08 -21.32
N ALA A 100 5.34 -0.27 -20.30
CA ALA A 100 5.88 1.06 -20.49
C ALA A 100 7.19 0.99 -21.29
N GLY A 101 7.32 1.85 -22.30
CA GLY A 101 8.56 1.98 -23.07
C GLY A 101 9.73 2.41 -22.16
N PRO A 102 11.00 2.19 -22.58
CA PRO A 102 12.15 2.64 -21.81
C PRO A 102 12.05 4.15 -21.56
N SER A 103 12.19 4.54 -20.29
CA SER A 103 12.19 5.95 -19.87
C SER A 103 13.24 6.71 -20.68
N ARG A 104 12.79 7.69 -21.46
CA ARG A 104 13.64 8.57 -22.28
C ARG A 104 14.19 9.73 -21.46
#